data_AF-A0A7C5WJL4-F1
#
_entry.id   AF-A0A7C5WJL4-F1
#
_cell.length_a   1.000
_cell.length_b   1.000
_cell.length_c   1.000
_cell.angle_alpha   90.00
_cell.angle_beta   90.00
_cell.angle_gamma   90.00
#
_symmetry.space_group_name_H-M   'P 1'
#
loop_
_entity.id
_entity.type
_entity.pdbx_description
1 polymer ?
#
loop_
_entity_poly.entity_id
_entity_poly.type
_entity_poly.pdbx_seq_one_letter_code
_entity_poly.pdbx_strand_id
1 'polypeptide(L)'
;IYQNIVDIRRARMVIDALDETRNFDASRVGYIGWSFGGLMGQDATSIDPLFQAQVFCLSGSRLPDNLICGFKGCDEQAARQECHNEESLEWSEPYWFVEHLDGWRPVLYIAGNADERIAPEEVVEAHGLVTSGDKDLRWFDGGHTDMPASEYVHARAWQRSRLARIPDLRSRKLDPATQRLTWSPPPGDTFSFNVYRGSLAALAAGGYDHRSVDQGCALTEPQLDLADLGDGENHYYLVASSNQAGEGSLGSRSDGSRRPPASPTCP
;
A
#
# COMPACT_ATOMS: atom_id res chain seq x y z
N ILE A 1 2.75 -13.16 3.78
CA ILE A 1 2.57 -12.03 2.83
C ILE A 1 1.68 -10.94 3.41
N TYR A 2 0.47 -11.24 3.92
CA TYR A 2 -0.36 -10.27 4.66
C TYR A 2 0.39 -9.52 5.77
N GLN A 3 1.23 -10.21 6.54
CA GLN A 3 2.06 -9.58 7.58
C GLN A 3 3.08 -8.58 7.01
N ASN A 4 3.68 -8.84 5.83
CA ASN A 4 4.61 -7.92 5.18
C ASN A 4 3.91 -6.66 4.68
N ILE A 5 2.72 -6.79 4.10
CA ILE A 5 1.89 -5.64 3.71
C ILE A 5 1.54 -4.80 4.93
N VAL A 6 1.13 -5.45 6.03
CA VAL A 6 0.85 -4.77 7.30
C VAL A 6 2.09 -4.10 7.87
N ASP A 7 3.26 -4.72 7.78
CA ASP A 7 4.50 -4.16 8.33
C ASP A 7 5.05 -3.01 7.49
N ILE A 8 4.91 -3.05 6.16
CA ILE A 8 5.22 -1.90 5.30
C ILE A 8 4.24 -0.74 5.55
N ARG A 9 2.95 -1.04 5.76
CA ARG A 9 1.96 -0.04 6.19
C ARG A 9 2.20 0.47 7.61
N ARG A 10 2.80 -0.31 8.51
CA ARG A 10 3.23 0.17 9.84
C ARG A 10 4.47 1.06 9.74
N ALA A 11 5.37 0.80 8.78
CA ALA A 11 6.47 1.70 8.50
C ALA A 11 5.96 3.09 8.07
N ARG A 12 4.78 3.17 7.43
CA ARG A 12 4.08 4.45 7.19
C ARG A 12 3.75 5.19 8.48
N MET A 13 3.23 4.53 9.52
CA MET A 13 2.97 5.18 10.82
C MET A 13 4.25 5.72 11.46
N VAL A 14 5.39 5.03 11.28
CA VAL A 14 6.70 5.51 11.72
C VAL A 14 7.17 6.70 10.89
N ILE A 15 6.91 6.69 9.58
CA ILE A 15 7.20 7.79 8.67
C ILE A 15 6.37 9.03 9.02
N ASP A 16 5.08 8.87 9.29
CA ASP A 16 4.19 9.96 9.70
C ASP A 16 4.66 10.56 11.04
N ALA A 17 5.11 9.72 11.99
CA ALA A 17 5.73 10.17 13.24
C ALA A 17 7.11 10.86 13.06
N LEU A 18 7.80 10.62 11.94
CA LEU A 18 9.10 11.23 11.62
C LEU A 18 8.97 12.58 10.87
N ASP A 19 7.86 12.84 10.17
CA ASP A 19 7.56 14.13 9.54
C ASP A 19 7.58 15.26 10.59
N GLU A 20 7.01 15.00 11.77
CA GLU A 20 6.94 15.96 12.88
C GLU A 20 8.30 16.28 13.54
N THR A 21 9.32 15.44 13.37
CA THR A 21 10.56 15.52 14.16
C THR A 21 11.85 15.68 13.37
N ARG A 22 11.86 15.42 12.05
CA ARG A 22 13.11 15.32 11.26
C ARG A 22 13.13 15.97 9.87
N ASN A 23 12.21 16.89 9.54
CA ASN A 23 12.11 17.46 8.18
C ASN A 23 12.01 16.36 7.10
N PHE A 24 11.29 15.28 7.40
CA PHE A 24 11.05 14.20 6.45
C PHE A 24 9.89 14.59 5.56
N ASP A 25 10.06 14.60 4.24
CA ASP A 25 8.97 14.95 3.33
C ASP A 25 8.18 13.70 2.93
N ALA A 26 7.09 13.44 3.66
CA ALA A 26 6.19 12.32 3.40
C ALA A 26 5.49 12.38 2.03
N SER A 27 5.53 13.52 1.33
CA SER A 27 5.02 13.62 -0.05
C SER A 27 5.96 13.04 -1.10
N ARG A 28 7.21 12.70 -0.74
CA ARG A 28 8.26 12.24 -1.66
C ARG A 28 8.94 10.97 -1.16
N VAL A 29 8.12 9.96 -0.81
CA VAL A 29 8.62 8.64 -0.40
C VAL A 29 8.78 7.73 -1.62
N GLY A 30 9.97 7.17 -1.80
CA GLY A 30 10.24 6.14 -2.81
C GLY A 30 10.45 4.76 -2.18
N TYR A 31 10.24 3.71 -2.97
CA TYR A 31 10.55 2.33 -2.59
C TYR A 31 11.68 1.77 -3.45
N ILE A 32 12.70 1.15 -2.85
CA ILE A 32 13.68 0.33 -3.56
C ILE A 32 13.74 -1.02 -2.87
N GLY A 33 13.51 -2.09 -3.63
CA GLY A 33 13.62 -3.46 -3.15
C GLY A 33 14.53 -4.29 -4.05
N TRP A 34 15.25 -5.23 -3.44
CA TRP A 34 16.13 -6.19 -4.14
C TRP A 34 15.64 -7.61 -3.92
N SER A 35 15.64 -8.42 -4.98
CA SER A 35 15.28 -9.85 -4.90
C SER A 35 13.91 -10.00 -4.24
N PHE A 36 13.84 -10.80 -3.17
CA PHE A 36 12.64 -10.95 -2.36
C PHE A 36 12.05 -9.62 -1.85
N GLY A 37 12.90 -8.62 -1.57
CA GLY A 37 12.43 -7.27 -1.25
C GLY A 37 11.74 -6.59 -2.43
N GLY A 38 12.27 -6.72 -3.66
CA GLY A 38 11.62 -6.18 -4.85
C GLY A 38 10.28 -6.86 -5.13
N LEU A 39 10.23 -8.18 -4.93
CA LEU A 39 9.03 -9.00 -5.10
C LEU A 39 7.94 -8.61 -4.08
N MET A 40 8.27 -8.56 -2.78
CA MET A 40 7.33 -8.13 -1.75
C MET A 40 6.96 -6.63 -1.84
N GLY A 41 7.87 -5.82 -2.40
CA GLY A 41 7.67 -4.40 -2.61
C GLY A 41 6.57 -4.10 -3.63
N GLN A 42 6.39 -4.94 -4.64
CA GLN A 42 5.33 -4.80 -5.64
C GLN A 42 3.95 -4.87 -4.98
N ASP A 43 3.72 -5.83 -4.07
CA ASP A 43 2.47 -5.95 -3.30
C ASP A 43 2.19 -4.70 -2.47
N ALA A 44 3.19 -4.20 -1.75
CA ALA A 44 2.98 -3.12 -0.81
C ALA A 44 2.83 -1.76 -1.52
N THR A 45 3.60 -1.53 -2.58
CA THR A 45 3.61 -0.24 -3.29
C THR A 45 2.47 -0.08 -4.28
N SER A 46 1.92 -1.17 -4.81
CA SER A 46 0.71 -1.14 -5.64
C SER A 46 -0.49 -0.59 -4.86
N ILE A 47 -0.66 -1.03 -3.61
CA ILE A 47 -1.84 -0.70 -2.79
C ILE A 47 -1.65 0.49 -1.84
N ASP A 48 -0.41 0.89 -1.52
CA ASP A 48 -0.14 2.02 -0.62
C ASP A 48 0.22 3.27 -1.42
N PRO A 49 -0.61 4.34 -1.37
CA PRO A 49 -0.35 5.57 -2.11
C PRO A 49 0.82 6.38 -1.55
N LEU A 50 1.42 5.99 -0.41
CA LEU A 50 2.61 6.65 0.13
C LEU A 50 3.77 6.62 -0.86
N PHE A 51 3.97 5.48 -1.54
CA PHE A 51 5.11 5.30 -2.42
C PHE A 51 4.87 5.94 -3.77
N GLN A 52 5.74 6.87 -4.09
CA GLN A 52 5.60 7.78 -5.21
C GLN A 52 6.45 7.38 -6.42
N ALA A 53 7.54 6.66 -6.21
CA ALA A 53 8.40 6.10 -7.24
C ALA A 53 9.02 4.77 -6.76
N GLN A 54 8.90 3.73 -7.57
CA GLN A 54 9.26 2.35 -7.20
C GLN A 54 10.43 1.85 -8.05
N VAL A 55 11.40 1.19 -7.41
CA VAL A 55 12.48 0.48 -8.11
C VAL A 55 12.53 -0.97 -7.61
N PHE A 56 12.43 -1.89 -8.55
CA PHE A 56 12.43 -3.32 -8.32
C PHE A 56 13.68 -3.92 -8.97
N CYS A 57 14.64 -4.29 -8.15
CA CYS A 57 15.92 -4.85 -8.59
C CYS A 57 15.89 -6.37 -8.47
N LEU A 58 16.24 -7.08 -9.53
CA LEU A 58 16.40 -8.53 -9.56
C LEU A 58 15.17 -9.25 -9.03
N SER A 59 14.00 -8.84 -9.49
CA SER A 59 12.72 -9.37 -9.01
C SER A 59 11.74 -9.50 -10.16
N GLY A 60 11.05 -10.63 -10.21
CA GLY A 60 9.86 -10.82 -11.03
C GLY A 60 8.58 -10.66 -10.21
N SER A 61 7.47 -11.21 -10.71
CA SER A 61 6.14 -11.10 -10.11
C SER A 61 5.55 -12.44 -9.66
N ARG A 62 6.22 -13.57 -9.92
CA ARG A 62 5.74 -14.91 -9.57
C ARG A 62 6.37 -15.42 -8.29
N LEU A 63 5.65 -15.25 -7.19
CA LEU A 63 6.15 -15.62 -5.86
C LEU A 63 6.45 -17.13 -5.70
N PRO A 64 5.60 -18.08 -6.17
CA PRO A 64 5.89 -19.52 -6.02
C PRO A 64 7.09 -19.99 -6.84
N ASP A 65 7.22 -19.53 -8.08
CA ASP A 65 8.35 -19.87 -8.97
C ASP A 65 9.68 -19.41 -8.35
N ASN A 66 9.71 -18.19 -7.80
CA ASN A 66 10.93 -17.57 -7.28
C ASN A 66 11.35 -18.05 -5.87
N LEU A 67 10.41 -18.38 -4.98
CA LEU A 67 10.71 -18.80 -3.60
C LEU A 67 10.85 -20.32 -3.46
N ILE A 68 10.03 -21.09 -4.17
CA ILE A 68 9.94 -22.54 -3.95
C ILE A 68 10.82 -23.28 -4.96
N CYS A 69 10.80 -22.89 -6.24
CA CYS A 69 11.57 -23.57 -7.28
C CYS A 69 13.02 -23.06 -7.33
N GLY A 70 13.21 -21.73 -7.27
CA GLY A 70 14.54 -21.10 -7.32
C GLY A 70 15.49 -21.49 -6.18
N PHE A 71 14.99 -21.88 -5.00
CA PHE A 71 15.82 -22.31 -3.86
C PHE A 71 16.05 -23.82 -3.77
N LYS A 72 15.16 -24.64 -4.33
CA LYS A 72 15.22 -26.11 -4.17
C LYS A 72 15.76 -26.86 -5.37
N GLY A 73 16.00 -26.21 -6.51
CA GLY A 73 16.45 -26.91 -7.72
C GLY A 73 15.42 -27.96 -8.15
N CYS A 74 14.14 -27.61 -8.08
CA CYS A 74 13.05 -28.50 -8.43
C CYS A 74 12.95 -28.69 -9.95
N ASP A 75 12.39 -29.82 -10.37
CA ASP A 75 11.88 -30.00 -11.73
C ASP A 75 10.75 -28.98 -11.97
N GLU A 76 10.96 -28.08 -12.94
CA GLU A 76 10.10 -26.95 -13.29
C GLU A 76 8.64 -27.37 -13.55
N GLN A 77 8.44 -28.59 -14.08
CA GLN A 77 7.11 -29.11 -14.41
C GLN A 77 6.39 -29.67 -13.18
N ALA A 78 7.09 -30.42 -12.34
CA ALA A 78 6.54 -30.96 -11.10
C ALA A 78 6.27 -29.86 -10.06
N ALA A 79 7.13 -28.84 -10.02
CA ALA A 79 7.02 -27.74 -9.08
C ALA A 79 5.91 -26.76 -9.46
N ARG A 80 5.69 -26.49 -10.77
CA ARG A 80 4.47 -25.81 -11.24
C ARG A 80 3.23 -26.55 -10.76
N GLN A 81 3.21 -27.88 -10.87
CA GLN A 81 2.04 -28.68 -10.51
C GLN A 81 1.81 -28.75 -8.99
N GLU A 82 2.85 -28.75 -8.16
CA GLU A 82 2.73 -28.64 -6.70
C GLU A 82 2.37 -27.22 -6.23
N CYS A 83 2.92 -26.17 -6.84
CA CYS A 83 2.66 -24.78 -6.45
C CYS A 83 1.28 -24.27 -6.89
N HIS A 84 0.80 -24.68 -8.08
CA HIS A 84 -0.55 -24.33 -8.56
C HIS A 84 -1.67 -25.07 -7.82
N ASN A 85 -1.36 -26.14 -7.06
CA ASN A 85 -2.35 -26.85 -6.25
C ASN A 85 -2.59 -26.19 -4.88
N GLU A 86 -1.80 -25.17 -4.51
CA GLU A 86 -2.08 -24.33 -3.35
C GLU A 86 -2.82 -23.06 -3.80
N GLU A 87 -4.15 -23.17 -3.93
CA GLU A 87 -5.11 -22.05 -4.07
C GLU A 87 -4.80 -20.88 -3.10
N SER A 88 -4.12 -21.13 -1.99
CA SER A 88 -3.68 -20.15 -1.00
C SER A 88 -2.58 -19.19 -1.45
N LEU A 89 -1.72 -19.57 -2.41
CA LEU A 89 -0.61 -18.72 -2.85
C LEU A 89 -1.01 -17.77 -3.98
N GLU A 90 -1.98 -18.15 -4.82
CA GLU A 90 -2.49 -17.35 -5.94
C GLU A 90 -2.94 -15.96 -5.47
N TRP A 91 -3.72 -15.86 -4.38
CA TRP A 91 -4.19 -14.59 -3.80
C TRP A 91 -3.08 -13.68 -3.25
N SER A 92 -1.86 -14.17 -3.19
CA SER A 92 -0.70 -13.49 -2.64
C SER A 92 0.42 -13.28 -3.66
N GLU A 93 0.15 -13.57 -4.94
CA GLU A 93 1.11 -13.33 -6.01
C GLU A 93 1.17 -11.84 -6.38
N PRO A 94 2.38 -11.24 -6.42
CA PRO A 94 2.57 -9.89 -6.92
C PRO A 94 2.00 -9.67 -8.31
N TYR A 95 1.92 -10.72 -9.14
CA TYR A 95 1.24 -10.71 -10.42
C TYR A 95 -0.12 -9.99 -10.40
N TRP A 96 -0.97 -10.24 -9.39
CA TRP A 96 -2.28 -9.61 -9.25
C TRP A 96 -2.24 -8.16 -8.74
N PHE A 97 -1.11 -7.75 -8.17
CA PHE A 97 -0.91 -6.43 -7.58
C PHE A 97 -0.18 -5.48 -8.53
N VAL A 98 0.66 -6.00 -9.42
CA VAL A 98 1.47 -5.18 -10.35
C VAL A 98 0.58 -4.45 -11.36
N GLU A 99 -0.56 -5.02 -11.76
CA GLU A 99 -1.56 -4.29 -12.57
C GLU A 99 -2.15 -3.06 -11.84
N HIS A 100 -2.14 -3.08 -10.50
CA HIS A 100 -2.58 -1.98 -9.64
C HIS A 100 -1.48 -0.95 -9.36
N LEU A 101 -0.27 -1.11 -9.94
CA LEU A 101 0.66 0.01 -10.15
C LEU A 101 0.15 0.92 -11.28
N ASP A 102 -1.11 1.32 -11.13
CA ASP A 102 -1.88 2.08 -12.08
C ASP A 102 -1.61 3.58 -11.97
N GLY A 103 -1.70 4.26 -13.10
CA GLY A 103 -1.65 5.70 -13.21
C GLY A 103 -0.26 6.30 -13.41
N TRP A 104 0.16 7.13 -12.46
CA TRP A 104 1.20 8.16 -12.64
C TRP A 104 2.51 7.87 -11.90
N ARG A 105 2.56 6.79 -11.12
CA ARG A 105 3.70 6.48 -10.24
C ARG A 105 4.81 5.83 -11.05
N PRO A 106 6.02 6.41 -11.11
CA PRO A 106 7.06 5.85 -11.95
C PRO A 106 7.58 4.52 -11.41
N VAL A 107 7.80 3.56 -12.30
CA VAL A 107 8.33 2.22 -11.96
C VAL A 107 9.60 1.93 -12.76
N LEU A 108 10.65 1.47 -12.10
CA LEU A 108 11.86 0.96 -12.76
C LEU A 108 12.11 -0.48 -12.35
N TYR A 109 12.30 -1.35 -13.35
CA TYR A 109 12.89 -2.67 -13.16
C TYR A 109 14.38 -2.64 -13.51
N ILE A 110 15.22 -3.26 -12.68
CA ILE A 110 16.63 -3.51 -13.00
C ILE A 110 16.88 -5.02 -12.91
N ALA A 111 17.32 -5.64 -14.00
CA ALA A 111 17.49 -7.09 -14.08
C ALA A 111 18.81 -7.51 -14.72
N GLY A 112 19.31 -8.67 -14.31
CA GLY A 112 20.46 -9.33 -14.92
C GLY A 112 20.03 -10.16 -16.12
N ASN A 113 20.76 -10.06 -17.24
CA ASN A 113 20.50 -10.86 -18.44
C ASN A 113 20.82 -12.36 -18.26
N ALA A 114 21.58 -12.71 -17.23
CA ALA A 114 22.00 -14.07 -16.89
C ALA A 114 21.56 -14.45 -15.47
N ASP A 115 20.50 -13.81 -14.96
CA ASP A 115 19.94 -14.10 -13.63
C ASP A 115 19.43 -15.54 -13.58
N GLU A 116 20.05 -16.33 -12.70
CA GLU A 116 19.81 -17.75 -12.52
C GLU A 116 18.63 -18.06 -11.58
N ARG A 117 18.03 -17.03 -10.97
CA ARG A 117 16.91 -17.17 -10.03
C ARG A 117 15.63 -16.56 -10.54
N ILE A 118 15.72 -15.42 -11.22
CA ILE A 118 14.61 -14.70 -11.81
C ILE A 118 14.79 -14.73 -13.32
N ALA A 119 13.97 -15.50 -14.01
CA ALA A 119 14.09 -15.65 -15.45
C ALA A 119 13.86 -14.30 -16.16
N PRO A 120 14.69 -13.90 -17.15
CA PRO A 120 14.53 -12.63 -17.86
C PRO A 120 13.11 -12.42 -18.45
N GLU A 121 12.49 -13.48 -18.95
CA GLU A 121 11.12 -13.48 -19.45
C GLU A 121 10.09 -13.09 -18.38
N GLU A 122 10.30 -13.48 -17.13
CA GLU A 122 9.41 -13.12 -16.03
C GLU A 122 9.50 -11.62 -15.71
N VAL A 123 10.69 -11.04 -15.77
CA VAL A 123 10.87 -9.60 -15.59
C VAL A 123 10.17 -8.83 -16.72
N VAL A 124 10.28 -9.31 -17.96
CA VAL A 124 9.58 -8.71 -19.11
C VAL A 124 8.06 -8.77 -18.90
N GLU A 125 7.54 -9.90 -18.43
CA GLU A 125 6.12 -10.05 -18.12
C GLU A 125 5.67 -9.11 -16.99
N ALA A 126 6.37 -9.11 -15.86
CA ALA A 126 6.07 -8.23 -14.72
C ALA A 126 6.09 -6.75 -15.13
N HIS A 127 7.10 -6.32 -15.88
CA HIS A 127 7.18 -4.97 -16.43
C HIS A 127 6.03 -4.69 -17.44
N GLY A 128 5.62 -5.70 -18.21
CA GLY A 128 4.49 -5.64 -19.14
C GLY A 128 3.17 -5.31 -18.44
N LEU A 129 2.93 -5.88 -17.26
CA LEU A 129 1.73 -5.68 -16.45
C LEU A 129 1.61 -4.26 -15.87
N VAL A 130 2.73 -3.55 -15.69
CA VAL A 130 2.71 -2.17 -15.16
C VAL A 130 1.99 -1.25 -16.15
N THR A 131 0.93 -0.58 -15.70
CA THR A 131 0.13 0.35 -16.51
C THR A 131 0.60 1.81 -16.42
N SER A 132 1.53 2.10 -15.51
CA SER A 132 2.16 3.43 -15.40
C SER A 132 2.74 3.95 -16.71
N GLY A 133 2.46 5.23 -17.01
CA GLY A 133 3.01 5.92 -18.18
C GLY A 133 4.50 6.28 -18.07
N ASP A 134 5.11 6.17 -16.89
CA ASP A 134 6.54 6.42 -16.63
C ASP A 134 7.19 5.15 -16.07
N LYS A 135 7.23 4.10 -16.89
CA LYS A 135 7.90 2.84 -16.58
C LYS A 135 9.16 2.62 -17.41
N ASP A 136 10.15 1.97 -16.82
CA ASP A 136 11.43 1.66 -17.47
C ASP A 136 11.93 0.27 -17.06
N LEU A 137 12.69 -0.37 -17.95
CA LEU A 137 13.30 -1.68 -17.74
C LEU A 137 14.76 -1.62 -18.17
N ARG A 138 15.65 -1.84 -17.19
CA ARG A 138 17.09 -1.77 -17.38
C ARG A 138 17.72 -3.13 -17.20
N TRP A 139 18.54 -3.52 -18.18
CA TRP A 139 19.34 -4.73 -18.13
C TRP A 139 20.80 -4.43 -17.79
N PHE A 140 21.43 -5.33 -17.04
CA PHE A 140 22.88 -5.39 -16.90
C PHE A 140 23.40 -6.79 -17.27
N ASP A 141 24.69 -6.85 -17.59
CA ASP A 141 25.38 -8.11 -17.88
C ASP A 141 25.80 -8.79 -16.57
N GLY A 142 25.07 -9.82 -16.15
CA GLY A 142 25.32 -10.52 -14.89
C GLY A 142 24.14 -11.33 -14.35
N GLY A 143 24.41 -12.11 -13.30
CA GLY A 143 23.45 -12.95 -12.60
C GLY A 143 22.82 -12.29 -11.37
N HIS A 144 22.11 -13.08 -10.57
CA HIS A 144 21.32 -12.59 -9.43
C HIS A 144 22.16 -11.94 -8.33
N THR A 145 23.40 -12.40 -8.16
CA THR A 145 24.31 -11.92 -7.10
C THR A 145 25.32 -10.88 -7.59
N ASP A 146 25.33 -10.60 -8.89
CA ASP A 146 26.47 -9.95 -9.55
C ASP A 146 26.13 -8.52 -10.01
N MET A 147 25.09 -7.93 -9.43
CA MET A 147 24.65 -6.57 -9.75
C MET A 147 25.79 -5.57 -9.53
N PRO A 148 26.24 -4.87 -10.59
CA PRO A 148 27.33 -3.90 -10.48
C PRO A 148 26.96 -2.72 -9.57
N ALA A 149 27.94 -2.16 -8.87
CA ALA A 149 27.77 -0.97 -8.02
C ALA A 149 27.10 0.21 -8.76
N SER A 150 27.35 0.35 -10.07
CA SER A 150 26.73 1.36 -10.94
C SER A 150 25.21 1.26 -10.98
N GLU A 151 24.65 0.05 -10.86
CA GLU A 151 23.21 -0.16 -10.93
C GLU A 151 22.50 0.30 -9.65
N TYR A 152 23.14 0.19 -8.49
CA TYR A 152 22.64 0.79 -7.24
C TYR A 152 22.62 2.33 -7.32
N VAL A 153 23.68 2.91 -7.90
CA VAL A 153 23.77 4.36 -8.12
C VAL A 153 22.68 4.82 -9.09
N HIS A 154 22.46 4.04 -10.16
CA HIS A 154 21.41 4.30 -11.13
C HIS A 154 20.03 4.23 -10.50
N ALA A 155 19.69 3.16 -9.78
CA ALA A 155 18.41 2.99 -9.06
C ALA A 155 18.08 4.22 -8.21
N ARG A 156 19.04 4.64 -7.39
CA ARG A 156 18.89 5.81 -6.52
C ARG A 156 18.74 7.11 -7.32
N ALA A 157 19.56 7.32 -8.34
CA ALA A 157 19.52 8.54 -9.15
C ALA A 157 18.19 8.65 -9.93
N TRP A 158 17.76 7.55 -10.54
CA TRP A 158 16.50 7.44 -11.26
C TRP A 158 15.32 7.78 -10.34
N GLN A 159 15.24 7.12 -9.17
CA GLN A 159 14.16 7.37 -8.20
C GLN A 159 14.14 8.82 -7.72
N ARG A 160 15.31 9.36 -7.33
CA ARG A 160 15.40 10.75 -6.87
C ARG A 160 14.96 11.75 -7.94
N SER A 161 15.29 11.49 -9.20
CA SER A 161 14.89 12.36 -10.31
C SER A 161 13.37 12.42 -10.47
N ARG A 162 12.67 11.31 -10.21
CA ARG A 162 11.21 11.23 -10.31
C ARG A 162 10.52 11.83 -9.10
N LEU A 163 11.00 11.51 -7.89
CA LEU A 163 10.52 12.15 -6.67
C LEU A 163 10.70 13.69 -6.70
N ALA A 164 11.74 14.21 -7.35
CA ALA A 164 11.94 15.65 -7.51
C ALA A 164 10.95 16.33 -8.47
N ARG A 165 10.32 15.57 -9.38
CA ARG A 165 9.29 16.07 -10.32
C ARG A 165 7.91 16.09 -9.71
N ILE A 166 7.71 15.36 -8.62
CA ILE A 166 6.44 15.35 -7.91
C ILE A 166 6.30 16.73 -7.27
N PRO A 167 5.30 17.52 -7.69
CA PRO A 167 5.02 18.80 -7.04
C PRO A 167 4.83 18.51 -5.56
N ASP A 168 5.45 19.32 -4.70
CA ASP A 168 5.29 19.22 -3.25
C ASP A 168 3.79 19.05 -2.93
N LEU A 169 3.38 17.86 -2.46
CA LEU A 169 1.96 17.61 -2.21
C LEU A 169 1.46 18.43 -1.02
N ARG A 170 2.34 19.09 -0.24
CA ARG A 170 1.94 20.15 0.70
C ARG A 170 1.25 21.32 -0.01
N SER A 171 1.48 21.50 -1.32
CA SER A 171 0.81 22.49 -2.17
C SER A 171 -0.41 21.96 -2.92
N ARG A 172 -0.66 20.63 -2.89
CA ARG A 172 -1.99 20.12 -3.15
C ARG A 172 -2.84 20.54 -1.94
N LYS A 173 -3.35 21.77 -1.98
CA LYS A 173 -4.71 21.97 -1.53
C LYS A 173 -5.50 20.89 -2.26
N LEU A 174 -5.90 19.85 -1.55
CA LEU A 174 -7.06 19.08 -1.99
C LEU A 174 -8.08 20.14 -2.35
N ASP A 175 -8.64 20.05 -3.56
CA ASP A 175 -9.67 20.98 -3.97
C ASP A 175 -10.68 21.08 -2.80
N PRO A 176 -10.89 22.25 -2.18
CA PRO A 176 -11.81 22.37 -1.05
C PRO A 176 -13.24 22.00 -1.45
N ALA A 177 -13.50 21.74 -2.73
CA ALA A 177 -14.64 20.97 -3.18
C ALA A 177 -14.63 19.55 -2.59
N THR A 178 -15.20 19.40 -1.38
CA THR A 178 -15.77 18.16 -0.81
C THR A 178 -14.99 16.88 -1.13
N GLN A 179 -14.10 16.50 -0.23
CA GLN A 179 -13.52 15.16 -0.29
C GLN A 179 -14.51 14.14 0.30
N ARG A 180 -14.63 13.00 -0.36
CA ARG A 180 -15.61 11.98 -0.03
C ARG A 180 -14.95 10.80 0.69
N LEU A 181 -15.45 10.47 1.88
CA LEU A 181 -15.19 9.20 2.55
C LEU A 181 -16.13 8.14 1.97
N THR A 182 -15.60 6.97 1.59
CA THR A 182 -16.41 5.81 1.17
C THR A 182 -15.97 4.56 1.93
N TRP A 183 -16.88 3.60 2.12
CA TRP A 183 -16.59 2.31 2.77
C TRP A 183 -17.40 1.18 2.13
N SER A 184 -17.07 -0.07 2.48
CA SER A 184 -17.84 -1.24 2.05
C SER A 184 -18.86 -1.62 3.14
N PRO A 185 -20.17 -1.68 2.82
CA PRO A 185 -21.17 -2.13 3.78
C PRO A 185 -20.98 -3.63 4.06
N PRO A 186 -21.26 -4.08 5.30
CA PRO A 186 -21.24 -5.52 5.61
C PRO A 186 -22.33 -6.26 4.81
N PRO A 187 -22.10 -7.52 4.42
CA PRO A 187 -23.09 -8.32 3.72
C PRO A 187 -24.29 -8.62 4.64
N GLY A 188 -25.52 -8.38 4.17
CA GLY A 188 -26.73 -8.59 4.96
C GLY A 188 -27.70 -7.40 4.88
N ASP A 189 -28.52 -7.25 5.92
CA ASP A 189 -29.65 -6.32 6.06
C ASP A 189 -29.39 -4.86 5.64
N THR A 190 -30.46 -4.08 5.56
CA THR A 190 -30.40 -2.62 5.47
C THR A 190 -29.78 -2.05 6.74
N PHE A 191 -28.56 -1.53 6.63
CA PHE A 191 -27.88 -0.79 7.69
C PHE A 191 -28.00 0.71 7.45
N SER A 192 -28.03 1.48 8.53
CA SER A 192 -27.56 2.86 8.50
C SER A 192 -26.13 2.92 9.03
N PHE A 193 -25.41 4.00 8.75
CA PHE A 193 -24.03 4.19 9.17
C PHE A 193 -23.89 5.48 9.99
N ASN A 194 -23.09 5.38 11.03
CA ASN A 194 -22.67 6.51 11.85
C ASN A 194 -21.17 6.71 11.70
N VAL A 195 -20.75 7.93 11.43
CA VAL A 195 -19.37 8.33 11.20
C VAL A 195 -18.88 9.20 12.36
N TYR A 196 -17.73 8.82 12.89
CA TYR A 196 -17.07 9.47 13.99
C TYR A 196 -15.68 9.94 13.58
N ARG A 197 -15.23 11.07 14.14
CA ARG A 197 -13.93 11.67 13.86
C ARG A 197 -13.21 11.98 15.16
N GLY A 198 -11.92 11.65 15.22
CA GLY A 198 -11.00 12.11 16.26
C GLY A 198 -9.68 12.58 15.70
N SER A 199 -8.80 13.13 16.55
CA SER A 199 -7.52 13.68 16.13
C SER A 199 -6.41 12.62 16.11
N LEU A 200 -5.53 12.66 15.10
CA LEU A 200 -4.33 11.81 15.09
C LEU A 200 -3.41 12.12 16.27
N ALA A 201 -3.39 13.36 16.76
CA ALA A 201 -2.63 13.74 17.95
C ALA A 201 -3.08 12.97 19.21
N ALA A 202 -4.39 12.86 19.45
CA ALA A 202 -4.91 12.06 20.56
C ALA A 202 -4.58 10.58 20.38
N LEU A 203 -4.68 10.06 19.15
CA LEU A 203 -4.35 8.68 18.83
C LEU A 203 -2.85 8.36 19.05
N ALA A 204 -1.96 9.27 18.66
CA ALA A 204 -0.52 9.16 18.86
C ALA A 204 -0.14 9.17 20.35
N ALA A 205 -0.89 9.92 21.18
CA ALA A 205 -0.78 9.89 22.63
C ALA A 205 -1.37 8.62 23.29
N GLY A 206 -1.88 7.67 22.50
CA GLY A 206 -2.50 6.43 22.98
C GLY A 206 -3.96 6.59 23.43
N GLY A 207 -4.59 7.73 23.12
CA GLY A 207 -5.95 8.07 23.50
C GLY A 207 -6.95 7.99 22.34
N TYR A 208 -8.21 8.26 22.66
CA TYR A 208 -9.31 8.41 21.70
C TYR A 208 -10.19 9.58 22.13
N ASP A 209 -10.50 10.44 21.18
CA ASP A 209 -11.27 11.69 21.35
C ASP A 209 -12.40 11.80 20.32
N HIS A 210 -12.76 10.69 19.69
CA HIS A 210 -13.69 10.70 18.58
C HIS A 210 -15.11 11.04 18.99
N ARG A 211 -15.75 11.85 18.16
CA ARG A 211 -17.12 12.35 18.30
C ARG A 211 -17.86 12.21 16.98
N SER A 212 -19.19 12.27 17.02
CA SER A 212 -19.99 12.25 15.79
C SER A 212 -19.58 13.38 14.85
N VAL A 213 -19.56 13.08 13.55
CA VAL A 213 -19.33 14.06 12.49
C VAL A 213 -20.65 14.73 12.13
N ASP A 214 -20.62 16.03 11.79
CA ASP A 214 -21.79 16.73 11.27
C ASP A 214 -22.30 16.03 10.00
N GLN A 215 -23.61 15.78 9.93
CA GLN A 215 -24.24 14.96 8.88
C GLN A 215 -23.73 13.51 8.81
N GLY A 216 -22.91 13.06 9.76
CA GLY A 216 -22.33 11.71 9.77
C GLY A 216 -23.22 10.64 10.39
N CYS A 217 -24.41 10.98 10.88
CA CYS A 217 -25.29 10.05 11.59
C CYS A 217 -26.43 9.54 10.69
N ALA A 218 -26.81 8.27 10.89
CA ALA A 218 -27.91 7.59 10.19
C ALA A 218 -27.82 7.63 8.65
N LEU A 219 -26.61 7.57 8.10
CA LEU A 219 -26.37 7.54 6.66
C LEU A 219 -26.89 6.25 6.05
N THR A 220 -27.64 6.33 4.96
CA THR A 220 -28.12 5.15 4.22
C THR A 220 -27.16 4.72 3.12
N GLU A 221 -26.33 5.64 2.65
CA GLU A 221 -25.31 5.37 1.64
C GLU A 221 -23.95 5.15 2.32
N PRO A 222 -23.08 4.29 1.78
CA PRO A 222 -21.77 4.00 2.36
C PRO A 222 -20.73 5.07 1.98
N GLN A 223 -21.15 6.34 2.05
CA GLN A 223 -20.33 7.50 1.72
C GLN A 223 -20.73 8.74 2.53
N LEU A 224 -19.76 9.63 2.78
CA LEU A 224 -19.97 10.93 3.40
C LEU A 224 -19.05 11.97 2.76
N ASP A 225 -19.61 13.10 2.34
CA ASP A 225 -18.83 14.25 1.91
C ASP A 225 -18.34 15.03 3.15
N LEU A 226 -17.03 15.19 3.25
CA LEU A 226 -16.35 15.81 4.37
C LEU A 226 -15.94 17.24 4.01
N ALA A 227 -16.41 18.20 4.81
CA ALA A 227 -16.09 19.62 4.65
C ALA A 227 -14.77 20.03 5.33
N ASP A 228 -14.21 19.15 6.16
CA ASP A 228 -13.06 19.38 7.04
C ASP A 228 -11.74 18.82 6.49
N LEU A 229 -11.78 18.01 5.43
CA LEU A 229 -10.57 17.52 4.78
C LEU A 229 -9.85 18.69 4.07
N GLY A 230 -8.95 19.35 4.80
CA GLY A 230 -8.23 20.55 4.36
C GLY A 230 -8.12 21.66 5.40
N ASP A 231 -8.61 21.46 6.63
CA ASP A 231 -8.44 22.39 7.75
C ASP A 231 -6.99 22.50 8.26
N GLY A 232 -6.09 21.63 7.78
CA GLY A 232 -4.69 21.57 8.19
C GLY A 232 -4.46 20.71 9.44
N GLU A 233 -5.51 20.11 9.99
CA GLU A 233 -5.47 19.18 11.11
C GLU A 233 -5.55 17.74 10.59
N ASN A 234 -4.84 16.82 11.25
CA ASN A 234 -4.85 15.41 10.89
C ASN A 234 -5.87 14.64 11.73
N HIS A 235 -6.86 14.03 11.06
CA HIS A 235 -7.96 13.29 11.69
C HIS A 235 -7.96 11.80 11.34
N TYR A 236 -8.54 10.97 12.21
CA TYR A 236 -8.98 9.62 11.87
C TYR A 236 -10.51 9.54 11.88
N TYR A 237 -11.06 8.64 11.06
CA TYR A 237 -12.50 8.39 10.98
C TYR A 237 -12.83 6.95 11.35
N LEU A 238 -13.93 6.75 12.06
CA LEU A 238 -14.50 5.44 12.41
C LEU A 238 -15.93 5.38 11.91
N VAL A 239 -16.34 4.23 11.37
CA VAL A 239 -17.70 4.00 10.88
C VAL A 239 -18.30 2.84 11.67
N ALA A 240 -19.50 3.04 12.21
CA ALA A 240 -20.30 1.99 12.80
C ALA A 240 -21.55 1.75 11.94
N SER A 241 -21.87 0.48 11.67
CA SER A 241 -23.18 0.11 11.15
C SER A 241 -24.20 0.11 12.28
N SER A 242 -25.43 0.49 11.97
CA SER A 242 -26.56 0.48 12.89
C SER A 242 -27.77 -0.12 12.21
N ASN A 243 -28.55 -0.88 12.98
CA ASN A 243 -29.84 -1.44 12.53
C ASN A 243 -30.82 -1.45 13.71
N GLN A 244 -31.92 -2.21 13.59
CA GLN A 244 -32.91 -2.31 14.66
C GLN A 244 -32.37 -2.89 15.98
N ALA A 245 -31.26 -3.63 15.95
CA ALA A 245 -30.60 -4.14 17.15
C ALA A 245 -29.71 -3.07 17.83
N GLY A 246 -29.50 -1.93 17.18
CA GLY A 246 -28.66 -0.84 17.65
C GLY A 246 -27.36 -0.71 16.83
N GLU A 247 -26.48 0.14 17.34
CA GLU A 247 -25.20 0.45 16.73
C GLU A 247 -24.13 -0.61 17.06
N GLY A 248 -23.38 -1.01 16.04
CA GLY A 248 -22.23 -1.89 16.17
C GLY A 248 -21.03 -1.23 16.86
N SER A 249 -20.01 -2.02 17.17
CA SER A 249 -18.77 -1.47 17.74
C SER A 249 -18.00 -0.63 16.71
N LEU A 250 -17.22 0.34 17.19
CA LEU A 250 -16.23 1.09 16.39
C LEU A 250 -14.97 0.28 16.02
N GLY A 251 -15.08 -1.05 16.04
CA GLY A 251 -13.99 -1.98 15.83
C GLY A 251 -13.10 -2.22 17.05
N SER A 252 -12.01 -2.94 16.81
CA SER A 252 -11.02 -3.31 17.82
C SER A 252 -9.69 -2.59 17.61
N ARG A 253 -8.93 -2.47 18.70
CA ARG A 253 -7.53 -2.08 18.71
C ARG A 253 -6.66 -3.26 18.26
N SER A 254 -5.37 -2.99 18.03
CA SER A 254 -4.39 -4.01 17.66
C SER A 254 -4.16 -5.08 18.72
N ASP A 255 -4.47 -4.78 19.99
CA ASP A 255 -4.42 -5.73 21.11
C ASP A 255 -5.70 -6.57 21.25
N GLY A 256 -6.66 -6.42 20.33
CA GLY A 256 -7.93 -7.14 20.33
C GLY A 256 -9.00 -6.53 21.25
N SER A 257 -8.66 -5.56 22.09
CA SER A 257 -9.65 -4.86 22.91
C SER A 257 -10.55 -3.95 22.06
N ARG A 258 -11.79 -3.71 22.50
CA ARG A 258 -12.71 -2.81 21.78
C ARG A 258 -12.22 -1.36 21.83
N ARG A 259 -12.45 -0.61 20.75
CA ARG A 259 -12.33 0.85 20.80
C ARG A 259 -13.37 1.43 21.75
N PRO A 260 -13.05 2.50 22.48
CA PRO A 260 -14.02 3.15 23.37
C PRO A 260 -15.21 3.69 22.55
N PRO A 261 -16.39 3.87 23.16
CA PRO A 261 -17.51 4.52 22.49
C PRO A 261 -17.21 6.00 22.21
N ALA A 262 -17.89 6.56 21.21
CA ALA A 262 -17.79 7.98 20.89
C ALA A 262 -18.40 8.87 21.97
N SER A 263 -17.94 10.13 22.05
CA SER A 263 -18.53 11.14 22.93
C SER A 263 -18.48 12.55 22.31
N PRO A 264 -19.63 13.15 21.95
CA PRO A 264 -20.96 12.57 21.92
C PRO A 264 -21.10 11.45 20.87
N THR A 265 -22.02 10.52 21.11
CA THR A 265 -22.48 9.54 20.13
C THR A 265 -23.45 10.18 19.14
N CYS A 266 -23.73 9.49 18.03
CA CYS A 266 -24.89 9.84 17.22
C CYS A 266 -26.20 9.71 18.02
N PRO A 267 -27.23 10.54 17.74
CA PRO A 267 -28.54 10.46 18.37
C PRO A 267 -29.31 9.18 18.05
#